data_AF-A0A924FW53-F1
#
_entry.id   AF-A0A924FW53-F1
#
_cell.length_a   1.000
_cell.length_b   1.000
_cell.length_c   1.000
_cell.angle_alpha   90.00
_cell.angle_beta   90.00
_cell.angle_gamma   90.00
#
_symmetry.space_group_name_H-M   'P 1'
#
loop_
_entity.id
_entity.type
_entity.pdbx_description
1 polymer ?
#
loop_
_entity_poly.entity_id
_entity_poly.type
_entity_poly.pdbx_seq_one_letter_code
_entity_poly.pdbx_strand_id
1 'polypeptide(L)' 'MADHNEIAYTTADGNDYPAHEQTYEGFIVLVKFGTIGVVAIVALMGIFLT' A
#
# COMPACT_ATOMS: atom_id res chain seq x y z
N MET A 1 -29.33 5.26 28.18
CA MET A 1 -27.85 5.25 28.13
C MET A 1 -27.46 3.88 27.61
N ALA A 2 -26.71 3.81 26.51
CA ALA A 2 -26.29 2.53 25.95
C ALA A 2 -25.25 1.88 26.89
N ASP A 3 -25.44 0.60 27.19
CA ASP A 3 -24.55 -0.21 28.01
C ASP A 3 -23.19 -0.31 27.31
N HIS A 4 -22.23 0.50 27.75
CA HIS A 4 -20.85 0.47 27.25
C HIS A 4 -20.08 -0.58 28.03
N ASN A 5 -19.59 -1.60 27.32
CA ASN A 5 -18.84 -2.72 27.87
C ASN A 5 -17.62 -2.26 28.70
N GLU A 6 -17.31 -3.00 29.78
CA GLU A 6 -16.17 -2.79 30.67
C GLU A 6 -14.85 -2.73 29.88
N ILE A 7 -13.94 -1.82 30.25
CA ILE A 7 -12.65 -1.63 29.58
C ILE A 7 -11.72 -2.80 29.96
N ALA A 8 -11.55 -3.76 29.06
CA ALA A 8 -10.60 -4.84 29.22
C ALA A 8 -9.17 -4.38 28.85
N TYR A 9 -8.28 -4.29 29.84
CA TYR A 9 -6.85 -4.07 29.62
C TYR A 9 -6.19 -5.38 29.17
N THR A 10 -5.97 -5.52 27.87
CA THR A 10 -5.23 -6.65 27.29
C THR A 10 -3.97 -6.18 26.56
N THR A 11 -2.97 -7.06 26.47
CA THR A 11 -1.79 -6.82 25.63
C THR A 11 -2.14 -7.22 24.21
N ALA A 12 -1.78 -6.40 23.22
CA ALA A 12 -1.96 -6.76 21.82
C ALA A 12 -1.13 -8.00 21.47
N ASP A 13 -1.68 -8.92 20.67
CA ASP A 13 -1.02 -10.17 20.26
C ASP A 13 0.24 -9.97 19.39
N GLY A 14 0.56 -8.71 19.05
CA GLY A 14 1.68 -8.34 18.20
C GLY A 14 1.26 -8.10 16.75
N ASN A 15 2.26 -7.92 15.87
CA ASN A 15 2.02 -7.65 14.45
C ASN A 15 2.15 -8.92 13.60
N ASP A 16 1.28 -9.10 12.61
CA ASP A 16 1.39 -10.18 11.61
C ASP A 16 2.45 -9.82 10.56
N TYR A 17 3.72 -10.00 10.93
CA TYR A 17 4.86 -9.67 10.07
C TYR A 17 4.81 -10.33 8.68
N PRO A 18 4.45 -11.62 8.53
CA PRO A 18 4.26 -12.23 7.22
C PRO A 18 3.27 -11.49 6.31
N ALA A 19 2.10 -11.10 6.84
CA ALA A 19 1.11 -10.35 6.05
C ALA A 19 1.59 -8.93 5.70
N HIS A 20 2.31 -8.29 6.63
CA HIS A 20 2.93 -6.99 6.41
C HIS A 20 3.98 -7.02 5.29
N GLU A 21 4.85 -8.03 5.28
CA GLU A 21 5.90 -8.18 4.27
C GLU A 21 5.30 -8.44 2.89
N GLN A 22 4.32 -9.34 2.78
CA GLN A 22 3.63 -9.61 1.52
C GLN A 22 3.00 -8.34 0.92
N THR A 23 2.37 -7.52 1.76
CA THR A 23 1.76 -6.27 1.31
C THR A 23 2.83 -5.27 0.85
N TYR A 24 3.95 -5.20 1.56
CA TYR A 24 5.08 -4.34 1.21
C TYR A 24 5.68 -4.73 -0.14
N GLU A 25 5.91 -6.02 -0.39
CA GLU A 25 6.40 -6.51 -1.69
C GLU A 25 5.42 -6.14 -2.82
N GLY A 26 4.12 -6.33 -2.61
CA GLY A 26 3.08 -5.93 -3.54
C GLY A 26 3.11 -4.43 -3.84
N PHE A 27 3.28 -3.60 -2.81
CA PHE A 27 3.44 -2.15 -2.96
C PHE A 27 4.67 -1.78 -3.79
N ILE A 28 5.82 -2.43 -3.57
CA ILE A 28 7.04 -2.16 -4.36
C ILE A 28 6.83 -2.51 -5.84
N VAL A 29 6.19 -3.65 -6.13
CA VAL A 29 5.84 -4.04 -7.51
C VAL A 29 4.92 -3.00 -8.16
N LEU A 30 3.86 -2.58 -7.45
CA LEU A 30 2.92 -1.57 -7.92
C LEU A 30 3.62 -0.26 -8.28
N VAL A 31 4.45 0.28 -7.37
CA VAL A 31 5.15 1.54 -7.58
C VAL A 31 6.16 1.41 -8.73
N LYS A 32 6.96 0.35 -8.76
CA LYS A 32 7.98 0.16 -9.80
C LYS A 32 7.37 0.15 -11.20
N PHE A 33 6.37 -0.69 -11.44
CA PHE A 33 5.75 -0.79 -12.77
C PHE A 33 4.83 0.38 -13.07
N GLY A 34 4.14 0.94 -12.06
CA GLY A 34 3.36 2.17 -12.20
C GLY A 34 4.22 3.34 -12.65
N THR A 35 5.37 3.57 -12.02
CA THR A 35 6.32 4.62 -12.40
C THR A 35 6.87 4.40 -13.82
N ILE A 36 7.27 3.17 -14.16
CA ILE A 36 7.70 2.84 -15.54
C ILE A 36 6.59 3.17 -16.56
N GLY A 37 5.34 2.85 -16.25
CA GLY A 37 4.19 3.16 -17.08
C GLY A 37 4.02 4.67 -17.31
N VAL A 38 4.09 5.48 -16.24
CA VAL A 38 3.99 6.94 -16.36
C VAL A 38 5.15 7.50 -17.20
N VAL A 39 6.38 7.04 -16.98
CA VAL A 39 7.56 7.46 -17.76
C VAL A 39 7.35 7.15 -19.25
N ALA A 40 6.87 5.95 -19.57
CA ALA A 40 6.58 5.56 -20.94
C ALA A 40 5.52 6.47 -21.58
N ILE A 41 4.42 6.75 -20.87
CA ILE A 41 3.36 7.66 -21.36
C ILE A 41 3.94 9.04 -21.67
N VAL A 42 4.68 9.63 -20.73
CA VAL A 42 5.27 10.97 -20.92
C VAL A 42 6.27 10.99 -22.07
N ALA A 43 7.11 9.95 -22.20
CA ALA A 43 8.05 9.83 -23.32
C ALA A 43 7.33 9.74 -24.67
N LEU A 44 6.27 8.93 -24.78
CA LEU A 44 5.48 8.82 -26.01
C LEU A 44 4.75 10.13 -26.32
N MET A 45 4.21 10.83 -25.32
CA MET A 45 3.65 12.16 -25.51
C MET A 45 4.68 13.13 -26.08
N GLY A 46 5.91 13.10 -25.56
CA GLY A 46 7.01 13.91 -26.07
C GLY A 46 7.48 13.55 -27.49
N ILE A 47 7.18 12.36 -28.00
CA ILE A 47 7.51 11.94 -29.37
C ILE A 47 6.38 12.30 -30.34
N PHE A 48 5.13 12.12 -29.93
CA PHE A 48 3.98 12.22 -30.83
C PHE A 48 3.24 13.56 -30.79
N LEU A 49 3.40 14.35 -29.73
CA LEU A 49 2.66 15.61 -29.52
C LEU A 49 3.53 16.87 -29.64
N THR A 50 4.81 16.73 -29.98
CA THR A 50 5.73 17.83 -30.30
C THR A 50 5.85 17.99 -31.80
#